data_AF-S4Y0E4-F1
#
_entry.id   AF-S4Y0E4-F1
#
_cell.length_a   1.000
_cell.length_b   1.000
_cell.length_c   1.000
_cell.angle_alpha   90.00
_cell.angle_beta   90.00
_cell.angle_gamma   90.00
#
_symmetry.space_group_name_H-M   'P 1'
#
loop_
_entity.id
_entity.type
_entity.pdbx_description
1 polymer ?
#
loop_
_entity_poly.entity_id
_entity_poly.type
_entity_poly.pdbx_seq_one_letter_code
_entity_poly.pdbx_strand_id
1 'polypeptide(L)'
;MRRCSSLFLTLLCVPLPGLGLAVGCGQTVIVDDPSAEGGGGQAGAPPVPGVGGGGADAGPDPLEEYEDPGCPDMEPPITDFACDPYDQSSGFCAPGEGCFIYVQYPSEPCGQEIYGAFCAPAGPGGQGDPCSGGGECGAGFACVVTGSGTQCVELCALSGDDSCAPGLVCEPIDVEGMGGCL
;
A
#
# COMPACT_ATOMS: atom_id res chain seq x y z
N MET A 1 7.99 -4.84 -64.71
CA MET A 1 8.16 -4.26 -63.36
C MET A 1 8.23 -5.45 -62.39
N ARG A 2 9.40 -6.05 -62.18
CA ARG A 2 10.40 -5.80 -61.11
C ARG A 2 9.82 -5.87 -59.68
N ARG A 3 10.37 -6.85 -58.93
CA ARG A 3 10.54 -6.98 -57.47
C ARG A 3 9.33 -7.57 -56.71
N CYS A 4 9.50 -8.40 -55.68
CA CYS A 4 10.71 -8.94 -55.04
C CYS A 4 10.32 -10.22 -54.27
N SER A 5 11.19 -11.21 -54.31
CA SER A 5 11.22 -12.34 -53.36
C SER A 5 11.22 -11.84 -51.91
N SER A 6 10.56 -12.55 -51.01
CA SER A 6 11.02 -12.65 -49.63
C SER A 6 11.03 -14.11 -49.21
N LEU A 7 12.25 -14.54 -48.89
CA LEU A 7 12.61 -15.88 -48.46
C LEU A 7 11.95 -16.20 -47.13
N PHE A 8 11.29 -17.36 -47.09
CA PHE A 8 11.20 -18.18 -45.88
C PHE A 8 12.60 -18.74 -45.57
N LEU A 9 13.17 -18.41 -44.41
CA LEU A 9 14.11 -19.33 -43.73
C LEU A 9 14.24 -19.00 -42.23
N THR A 10 13.46 -19.77 -41.46
CA THR A 10 13.72 -20.31 -40.12
C THR A 10 14.92 -19.76 -39.33
N LEU A 11 14.62 -19.03 -38.24
CA LEU A 11 15.58 -18.73 -37.18
C LEU A 11 15.23 -19.59 -35.95
N LEU A 12 16.13 -20.54 -35.64
CA LEU A 12 16.05 -21.48 -34.53
C LEU A 12 16.00 -20.73 -33.18
N CYS A 13 14.94 -20.95 -32.40
CA CYS A 13 14.94 -20.69 -30.96
C CYS A 13 15.50 -21.92 -30.24
N VAL A 14 16.69 -21.79 -29.65
CA VAL A 14 17.23 -22.75 -28.68
C VAL A 14 17.00 -22.17 -27.28
N PRO A 15 16.33 -22.89 -26.35
CA PRO A 15 16.29 -22.49 -24.95
C PRO A 15 17.59 -22.94 -24.27
N LEU A 16 18.41 -22.01 -23.80
CA LEU A 16 19.48 -22.30 -22.85
C LEU A 16 18.90 -22.38 -21.44
N PRO A 17 19.10 -23.50 -20.71
CA PRO A 17 18.77 -23.58 -19.30
C PRO A 17 19.94 -23.05 -18.46
N GLY A 18 19.61 -22.26 -17.44
CA GLY A 18 20.44 -22.14 -16.23
C GLY A 18 21.59 -21.14 -16.30
N LEU A 19 21.36 -19.98 -15.69
CA LEU A 19 22.21 -19.38 -14.64
C LEU A 19 21.49 -18.14 -14.15
N GLY A 20 20.37 -18.36 -13.45
CA GLY A 20 19.80 -17.33 -12.57
C GLY A 20 20.72 -17.22 -11.36
N LEU A 21 21.62 -16.23 -11.38
CA LEU A 21 22.20 -15.72 -10.15
C LEU A 21 21.05 -15.09 -9.38
N ALA A 22 20.53 -15.85 -8.41
CA ALA A 22 19.71 -15.31 -7.36
C ALA A 22 20.54 -14.25 -6.64
N VAL A 23 20.35 -12.98 -6.98
CA VAL A 23 20.62 -11.88 -6.07
C VAL A 23 19.50 -11.92 -5.03
N GLY A 24 19.58 -12.94 -4.18
CA GLY A 24 18.87 -12.91 -2.92
C GLY A 24 19.49 -11.80 -2.09
N CYS A 25 18.66 -11.03 -1.39
CA CYS A 25 19.07 -10.26 -0.22
C CYS A 25 19.50 -11.25 0.87
N GLY A 26 20.60 -11.96 0.64
CA GLY A 26 21.31 -12.74 1.64
C GLY A 26 22.13 -11.76 2.47
N GLN A 27 21.47 -11.05 3.37
CA GLN A 27 22.13 -10.48 4.54
C GLN A 27 22.70 -11.68 5.30
N THR A 28 23.96 -11.99 5.04
CA THR A 28 24.73 -12.91 5.86
C THR A 28 24.94 -12.20 7.18
N VAL A 29 24.08 -12.48 8.15
CA VAL A 29 24.33 -12.10 9.54
C VAL A 29 25.52 -12.94 9.98
N ILE A 30 26.70 -12.34 10.01
CA ILE A 30 27.85 -12.93 10.66
C ILE A 30 27.58 -12.81 12.16
N VAL A 31 27.00 -13.87 12.74
CA VAL A 31 26.91 -14.04 14.18
C VAL A 31 28.22 -14.69 14.61
N ASP A 32 29.16 -13.87 15.11
CA ASP A 32 30.26 -14.39 15.92
C ASP A 32 29.69 -14.77 17.29
N ASP A 33 29.20 -16.00 17.43
CA ASP A 33 28.88 -16.58 18.73
C ASP A 33 29.94 -17.63 19.09
N PRO A 34 30.72 -17.38 20.14
CA PRO A 34 31.26 -18.43 20.96
C PRO A 34 30.72 -18.27 22.37
N SER A 35 29.42 -18.54 22.58
CA SER A 35 28.86 -19.37 23.64
C SER A 35 27.35 -19.14 23.77
N ALA A 36 26.57 -20.06 23.18
CA ALA A 36 25.39 -20.72 23.73
C ALA A 36 24.71 -20.04 24.94
N GLU A 37 23.43 -19.68 24.78
CA GLU A 37 22.29 -20.37 25.42
C GLU A 37 20.98 -19.68 25.01
N GLY A 38 19.99 -20.49 24.59
CA GLY A 38 18.70 -20.00 24.14
C GLY A 38 17.81 -19.49 25.27
N GLY A 39 16.86 -18.62 24.93
CA GLY A 39 15.81 -18.19 25.86
C GLY A 39 14.64 -17.59 25.09
N GLY A 40 13.58 -18.37 24.90
CA GLY A 40 12.32 -17.91 24.34
C GLY A 40 11.65 -16.86 25.23
N GLY A 41 10.99 -15.90 24.60
CA GLY A 41 10.23 -14.86 25.29
C GLY A 41 8.97 -15.41 25.96
N GLN A 42 8.69 -14.92 27.16
CA GLN A 42 7.39 -15.06 27.82
C GLN A 42 6.83 -13.67 28.12
N ALA A 43 5.61 -13.42 27.63
CA ALA A 43 4.85 -12.21 27.88
C ALA A 43 4.33 -12.12 29.32
N GLY A 44 4.30 -10.90 29.86
CA GLY A 44 3.30 -10.38 30.80
C GLY A 44 3.18 -11.02 32.19
N ALA A 45 3.82 -10.42 33.20
CA ALA A 45 3.37 -10.45 34.59
C ALA A 45 3.81 -9.16 35.33
N PRO A 46 3.01 -8.60 36.26
CA PRO A 46 3.37 -7.40 37.00
C PRO A 46 4.49 -7.71 38.03
N PRO A 47 5.30 -6.72 38.43
CA PRO A 47 6.52 -6.98 39.18
C PRO A 47 6.21 -7.43 40.61
N VAL A 48 6.85 -8.53 41.04
CA VAL A 48 6.99 -8.87 42.46
C VAL A 48 8.25 -8.18 43.02
N PRO A 49 8.19 -7.51 44.19
CA PRO A 49 9.37 -6.90 44.79
C PRO A 49 10.16 -7.97 45.55
N GLY A 50 11.30 -8.38 45.01
CA GLY A 50 12.15 -9.42 45.61
C GLY A 50 13.62 -9.19 45.31
N VAL A 51 14.35 -8.83 46.36
CA VAL A 51 15.78 -8.50 46.43
C VAL A 51 16.69 -9.63 45.93
N GLY A 52 17.69 -9.26 45.12
CA GLY A 52 19.03 -9.85 45.19
C GLY A 52 19.58 -10.42 43.88
N GLY A 53 20.68 -9.82 43.40
CA GLY A 53 21.56 -10.41 42.38
C GLY A 53 22.13 -9.35 41.45
N GLY A 54 23.36 -8.90 41.71
CA GLY A 54 24.03 -7.89 40.90
C GLY A 54 24.22 -8.36 39.46
N GLY A 55 23.41 -7.84 38.56
CA GLY A 55 23.81 -7.66 37.17
C GLY A 55 24.72 -6.44 37.12
N ALA A 56 25.91 -6.57 36.54
CA ALA A 56 26.70 -5.40 36.19
C ALA A 56 25.79 -4.48 35.35
N ASP A 57 25.69 -3.21 35.75
CA ASP A 57 25.07 -2.19 34.93
C ASP A 57 25.72 -2.30 33.53
N ALA A 58 24.97 -2.81 32.55
CA ALA A 58 25.36 -2.70 31.16
C ALA A 58 25.58 -1.20 30.97
N GLY A 59 26.83 -0.79 30.72
CA GLY A 59 27.26 0.60 30.78
C GLY A 59 26.34 1.52 29.95
N PRO A 60 26.49 2.84 30.09
CA PRO A 60 25.68 3.79 29.33
C PRO A 60 25.69 3.41 27.84
N ASP A 61 24.50 3.39 27.23
CA ASP A 61 24.33 3.04 25.82
C ASP A 61 25.34 3.85 24.99
N PRO A 62 26.27 3.19 24.27
CA PRO A 62 27.31 3.88 23.53
C PRO A 62 26.78 4.66 22.32
N LEU A 63 25.48 4.55 22.02
CA LEU A 63 24.81 5.31 20.99
C LEU A 63 23.97 6.41 21.66
N GLU A 64 24.24 7.66 21.30
CA GLU A 64 23.34 8.76 21.63
C GLU A 64 21.94 8.43 21.07
N GLU A 65 20.92 8.52 21.91
CA GLU A 65 19.54 8.29 21.50
C GLU A 65 19.19 9.27 20.38
N TYR A 66 18.75 8.75 19.24
CA TYR A 66 18.37 9.59 18.11
C TYR A 66 17.16 10.45 18.50
N GLU A 67 17.38 11.75 18.66
CA GLU A 67 16.29 12.72 18.77
C GLU A 67 15.80 13.07 17.36
N ASP A 68 14.61 12.57 17.03
CA ASP A 68 13.89 12.98 15.83
C ASP A 68 13.59 14.49 15.94
N PRO A 69 14.10 15.34 15.02
CA PRO A 69 13.79 16.77 15.02
C PRO A 69 12.28 17.06 14.91
N GLY A 70 11.51 16.05 14.49
CA GLY A 70 10.09 16.14 14.23
C GLY A 70 9.80 16.95 12.97
N CYS A 71 8.59 16.77 12.45
CA CYS A 71 8.00 17.75 11.55
C CYS A 71 7.26 18.80 12.37
N PRO A 72 7.23 20.07 11.93
CA PRO A 72 6.33 21.06 12.51
C PRO A 72 4.87 20.59 12.39
N ASP A 73 3.98 21.14 13.23
CA ASP A 73 2.55 20.84 13.18
C ASP A 73 2.05 20.96 11.73
N MET A 74 1.53 19.86 11.18
CA MET A 74 1.02 19.84 9.81
C MET A 74 -0.32 20.58 9.72
N GLU A 75 -0.46 21.37 8.66
CA GLU A 75 -1.74 21.96 8.26
C GLU A 75 -2.74 20.87 7.84
N PRO A 76 -4.05 21.19 7.74
CA PRO A 76 -5.03 20.25 7.21
C PRO A 76 -4.64 19.79 5.79
N PRO A 77 -4.93 18.52 5.42
CA PRO A 77 -4.54 17.99 4.13
C PRO A 77 -5.08 18.79 2.94
N ILE A 78 -4.31 18.77 1.85
CA ILE A 78 -4.64 19.49 0.63
C ILE A 78 -5.61 18.65 -0.19
N THR A 79 -6.72 19.25 -0.63
CA THR A 79 -7.73 18.56 -1.45
C THR A 79 -7.81 19.09 -2.88
N ASP A 80 -7.88 18.20 -3.88
CA ASP A 80 -8.02 18.53 -5.31
C ASP A 80 -9.04 17.61 -6.02
N PHE A 81 -10.32 17.90 -5.83
CA PHE A 81 -11.44 17.13 -6.41
C PHE A 81 -11.92 17.75 -7.73
N ALA A 82 -11.57 17.14 -8.86
CA ALA A 82 -12.08 17.54 -10.18
C ALA A 82 -13.50 16.99 -10.46
N CYS A 83 -13.93 15.99 -9.69
CA CYS A 83 -15.24 15.34 -9.79
C CYS A 83 -15.65 14.80 -8.40
N ASP A 84 -16.92 14.44 -8.25
CA ASP A 84 -17.44 13.82 -7.03
C ASP A 84 -17.35 12.28 -7.12
N PRO A 85 -16.51 11.62 -6.29
CA PRO A 85 -16.36 10.17 -6.32
C PRO A 85 -17.58 9.41 -5.76
N TYR A 86 -18.46 10.08 -5.03
CA TYR A 86 -19.70 9.47 -4.53
C TYR A 86 -20.86 9.59 -5.52
N ASP A 87 -20.80 10.55 -6.45
CA ASP A 87 -21.79 10.71 -7.52
C ASP A 87 -21.17 10.54 -8.91
N GLN A 88 -21.09 9.28 -9.32
CA GLN A 88 -20.62 8.88 -10.65
C GLN A 88 -21.57 9.32 -11.79
N SER A 89 -22.76 9.82 -11.46
CA SER A 89 -23.78 10.26 -12.42
C SER A 89 -23.90 11.78 -12.57
N SER A 90 -23.13 12.52 -11.78
CA SER A 90 -23.06 13.99 -11.76
C SER A 90 -22.76 14.64 -13.12
N GLY A 91 -22.16 13.90 -14.04
CA GLY A 91 -21.78 14.38 -15.37
C GLY A 91 -20.48 15.18 -15.39
N PHE A 92 -19.68 15.14 -14.31
CA PHE A 92 -18.34 15.75 -14.29
C PHE A 92 -17.36 15.03 -15.22
N CYS A 93 -17.47 13.71 -15.35
CA CYS A 93 -16.62 12.88 -16.21
C CYS A 93 -17.27 12.59 -17.57
N ALA A 94 -16.45 12.31 -18.58
CA ALA A 94 -16.96 12.01 -19.92
C ALA A 94 -17.68 10.65 -19.97
N PRO A 95 -18.52 10.39 -20.99
CA PRO A 95 -19.18 9.09 -21.13
C PRO A 95 -18.17 7.92 -21.19
N GLY A 96 -18.32 6.96 -20.29
CA GLY A 96 -17.42 5.80 -20.16
C GLY A 96 -16.26 6.01 -19.16
N GLU A 97 -16.18 7.20 -18.56
CA GLU A 97 -15.26 7.49 -17.47
C GLU A 97 -15.95 7.39 -16.10
N GLY A 98 -15.17 7.11 -15.07
CA GLY A 98 -15.53 7.21 -13.67
C GLY A 98 -14.70 8.27 -12.96
N CYS A 99 -15.21 8.76 -11.84
CA CYS A 99 -14.48 9.61 -10.93
C CYS A 99 -13.73 8.75 -9.90
N PHE A 100 -12.40 8.78 -9.96
CA PHE A 100 -11.53 7.95 -9.13
C PHE A 100 -10.74 8.80 -8.15
N ILE A 101 -10.70 8.36 -6.90
CA ILE A 101 -9.91 8.99 -5.86
C ILE A 101 -8.42 8.71 -6.05
N TYR A 102 -7.59 9.62 -5.56
CA TYR A 102 -6.15 9.43 -5.51
C TYR A 102 -5.54 10.07 -4.26
N VAL A 103 -4.39 9.53 -3.88
CA VAL A 103 -3.48 10.11 -2.89
C VAL A 103 -2.18 10.40 -3.61
N GLN A 104 -1.75 11.67 -3.61
CA GLN A 104 -0.41 12.04 -4.02
C GLN A 104 0.44 12.23 -2.77
N TYR A 105 1.33 11.27 -2.55
CA TYR A 105 2.28 11.31 -1.45
C TYR A 105 3.37 12.37 -1.72
N PRO A 106 3.76 13.15 -0.70
CA PRO A 106 4.81 14.14 -0.82
C PRO A 106 6.18 13.50 -1.05
N SER A 107 7.08 14.25 -1.68
CA SER A 107 8.48 13.83 -1.85
C SER A 107 9.39 14.28 -0.72
N GLU A 108 9.03 15.37 -0.03
CA GLU A 108 9.76 15.84 1.15
C GLU A 108 9.27 15.13 2.42
N PRO A 109 10.16 14.90 3.41
CA PRO A 109 9.81 14.20 4.66
C PRO A 109 8.70 14.85 5.48
N CYS A 110 8.55 16.18 5.36
CA CYS A 110 7.50 16.96 6.01
C CYS A 110 6.54 17.59 5.00
N GLY A 111 6.48 17.06 3.78
CA GLY A 111 5.46 17.47 2.83
C GLY A 111 4.09 16.92 3.25
N GLN A 112 3.03 17.49 2.67
CA GLN A 112 1.66 17.07 2.93
C GLN A 112 1.15 16.20 1.80
N GLU A 113 0.29 15.23 2.13
CA GLU A 113 -0.43 14.45 1.14
C GLU A 113 -1.50 15.31 0.46
N ILE A 114 -1.71 15.05 -0.83
CA ILE A 114 -2.81 15.67 -1.59
C ILE A 114 -3.82 14.57 -1.88
N TYR A 115 -5.04 14.77 -1.38
CA TYR A 115 -6.18 13.91 -1.65
C TYR A 115 -7.03 14.51 -2.76
N GLY A 116 -7.48 13.72 -3.71
CA GLY A 116 -8.29 14.27 -4.79
C GLY A 116 -9.08 13.23 -5.53
N ALA A 117 -9.76 13.68 -6.58
CA ALA A 117 -10.39 12.78 -7.53
C ALA A 117 -10.26 13.30 -8.97
N PHE A 118 -10.11 12.38 -9.91
CA PHE A 118 -9.95 12.67 -11.32
C PHE A 118 -10.80 11.74 -12.18
N CYS A 119 -11.13 12.19 -13.39
CA CYS A 119 -11.85 11.39 -14.36
C CYS A 119 -10.89 10.48 -15.13
N ALA A 120 -11.23 9.20 -15.20
CA ALA A 120 -10.49 8.20 -15.98
C ALA A 120 -11.45 7.17 -16.58
N PRO A 121 -11.05 6.43 -17.63
CA PRO A 121 -11.86 5.33 -18.16
C PRO A 121 -12.20 4.31 -17.06
N ALA A 122 -13.47 3.93 -16.95
CA ALA A 122 -13.90 2.96 -15.94
C ALA A 122 -13.49 1.53 -16.33
N GLY A 123 -12.94 0.80 -15.36
CA GLY A 123 -12.60 -0.61 -15.50
C GLY A 123 -13.81 -1.53 -15.36
N PRO A 124 -13.65 -2.84 -15.62
CA PRO A 124 -14.72 -3.81 -15.49
C PRO A 124 -14.89 -4.36 -14.06
N GLY A 125 -13.94 -4.15 -13.14
CA GLY A 125 -13.93 -4.77 -11.81
C GLY A 125 -15.01 -4.23 -10.88
N GLY A 126 -15.64 -5.11 -10.09
CA GLY A 126 -16.61 -4.77 -9.05
C GLY A 126 -16.16 -5.16 -7.65
N GLN A 127 -17.06 -5.09 -6.67
CA GLN A 127 -16.78 -5.38 -5.27
C GLN A 127 -16.05 -6.73 -5.08
N GLY A 128 -14.87 -6.68 -4.47
CA GLY A 128 -14.04 -7.85 -4.16
C GLY A 128 -13.20 -8.38 -5.32
N ASP A 129 -13.32 -7.83 -6.53
CA ASP A 129 -12.48 -8.24 -7.66
C ASP A 129 -11.03 -7.81 -7.44
N PRO A 130 -10.05 -8.64 -7.81
CA PRO A 130 -8.64 -8.30 -7.67
C PRO A 130 -8.26 -7.13 -8.58
N CYS A 131 -7.39 -6.26 -8.10
CA CYS A 131 -6.94 -5.08 -8.85
C CYS A 131 -5.47 -4.75 -8.59
N SER A 132 -4.81 -4.12 -9.55
CA SER A 132 -3.46 -3.54 -9.40
C SER A 132 -3.47 -2.01 -9.33
N GLY A 133 -4.62 -1.38 -9.56
CA GLY A 133 -4.82 0.06 -9.49
C GLY A 133 -6.27 0.46 -9.78
N GLY A 134 -6.60 1.74 -9.52
CA GLY A 134 -7.99 2.24 -9.60
C GLY A 134 -8.66 2.07 -10.97
N GLY A 135 -7.91 2.19 -12.07
CA GLY A 135 -8.47 2.04 -13.42
C GLY A 135 -8.91 0.61 -13.81
N GLU A 136 -8.60 -0.39 -12.98
CA GLU A 136 -9.12 -1.76 -13.16
C GLU A 136 -10.52 -1.92 -12.55
N CYS A 137 -10.87 -1.03 -11.64
CA CYS A 137 -12.16 -1.00 -10.96
C CYS A 137 -13.17 -0.16 -11.74
N GLY A 138 -14.45 -0.51 -11.59
CA GLY A 138 -15.56 0.26 -12.11
C GLY A 138 -15.67 1.64 -11.45
N ALA A 139 -16.45 2.51 -12.07
CA ALA A 139 -16.81 3.81 -11.50
C ALA A 139 -17.44 3.63 -10.11
N GLY A 140 -17.00 4.41 -9.12
CA GLY A 140 -17.45 4.31 -7.73
C GLY A 140 -16.72 3.26 -6.88
N PHE A 141 -15.71 2.60 -7.44
CA PHE A 141 -14.86 1.66 -6.75
C PHE A 141 -13.42 2.16 -6.64
N ALA A 142 -12.76 1.89 -5.52
CA ALA A 142 -11.33 2.10 -5.33
C ALA A 142 -10.59 0.77 -5.19
N CYS A 143 -9.37 0.71 -5.73
CA CYS A 143 -8.50 -0.42 -5.53
C CYS A 143 -7.76 -0.25 -4.19
N VAL A 144 -8.14 -1.00 -3.17
CA VAL A 144 -7.57 -0.88 -1.82
C VAL A 144 -6.79 -2.13 -1.45
N VAL A 145 -5.77 -1.95 -0.61
CA VAL A 145 -5.00 -3.07 -0.04
C VAL A 145 -5.77 -3.63 1.16
N THR A 146 -5.94 -4.94 1.21
CA THR A 146 -6.62 -5.64 2.30
C THR A 146 -5.78 -6.80 2.82
N GLY A 147 -6.22 -7.43 3.90
CA GLY A 147 -5.57 -8.64 4.45
C GLY A 147 -5.52 -9.83 3.48
N SER A 148 -6.33 -9.83 2.41
CA SER A 148 -6.41 -10.91 1.42
C SER A 148 -5.77 -10.57 0.06
N GLY A 149 -5.14 -9.39 -0.06
CA GLY A 149 -4.65 -8.83 -1.32
C GLY A 149 -5.30 -7.50 -1.66
N THR A 150 -5.08 -7.01 -2.88
CA THR A 150 -5.71 -5.78 -3.38
C THR A 150 -7.04 -6.10 -4.06
N GLN A 151 -8.08 -5.35 -3.72
CA GLN A 151 -9.43 -5.56 -4.26
C GLN A 151 -10.16 -4.25 -4.54
N CYS A 152 -11.03 -4.26 -5.53
CA CYS A 152 -11.96 -3.18 -5.81
C CYS A 152 -13.04 -3.13 -4.73
N VAL A 153 -13.21 -2.00 -4.07
CA VAL A 153 -14.22 -1.80 -3.01
C VAL A 153 -15.07 -0.59 -3.33
N GLU A 154 -16.37 -0.70 -3.09
CA GLU A 154 -17.31 0.39 -3.26
C GLU A 154 -16.97 1.51 -2.27
N LEU A 155 -16.95 2.75 -2.76
CA LEU A 155 -16.72 3.91 -1.92
C LEU A 155 -17.95 4.21 -1.07
N CYS A 156 -17.71 4.59 0.18
CA CYS A 156 -18.74 5.01 1.11
C CYS A 156 -18.31 6.27 1.88
N ALA A 157 -19.31 7.02 2.36
CA ALA A 157 -19.07 8.17 3.21
C ALA A 157 -18.96 7.70 4.67
N LEU A 158 -17.87 8.07 5.36
CA LEU A 158 -17.66 7.71 6.77
C LEU A 158 -18.66 8.38 7.72
N SER A 159 -19.32 9.43 7.26
CA SER A 159 -20.35 10.15 7.99
C SER A 159 -21.63 10.21 7.18
N GLY A 160 -22.75 9.80 7.77
CA GLY A 160 -24.07 9.80 7.13
C GLY A 160 -24.61 8.38 6.98
N ASP A 161 -25.42 8.17 5.95
CA ASP A 161 -25.93 6.86 5.58
C ASP A 161 -24.86 6.10 4.78
N ASP A 162 -24.40 4.96 5.29
CA ASP A 162 -23.50 4.07 4.56
C ASP A 162 -24.27 3.31 3.47
N SER A 163 -23.81 3.42 2.23
CA SER A 163 -24.44 2.77 1.07
C SER A 163 -23.99 1.32 0.88
N CYS A 164 -23.21 0.77 1.82
CA CYS A 164 -22.58 -0.52 1.65
C CYS A 164 -23.60 -1.66 1.52
N ALA A 165 -23.31 -2.60 0.62
CA ALA A 165 -24.12 -3.79 0.45
C ALA A 165 -24.22 -4.60 1.77
N PRO A 166 -25.33 -5.34 1.99
CA PRO A 166 -25.53 -6.08 3.24
C PRO A 166 -24.36 -7.02 3.55
N GLY A 167 -23.80 -6.88 4.75
CA GLY A 167 -22.67 -7.68 5.22
C GLY A 167 -21.31 -7.01 5.04
N LEU A 168 -21.26 -5.81 4.47
CA LEU A 168 -20.08 -4.96 4.43
C LEU A 168 -20.23 -3.79 5.41
N VAL A 169 -19.11 -3.28 5.90
CA VAL A 169 -19.05 -2.11 6.79
C VAL A 169 -18.26 -1.01 6.10
N CYS A 170 -18.72 0.24 6.24
CA CYS A 170 -17.97 1.39 5.76
C CYS A 170 -16.77 1.65 6.68
N GLU A 171 -15.58 1.30 6.22
CA GLU A 171 -14.32 1.48 6.96
C GLU A 171 -13.45 2.56 6.30
N PRO A 172 -12.69 3.35 7.09
CA PRO A 172 -11.81 4.38 6.53
C PRO A 172 -10.74 3.77 5.63
N ILE A 173 -10.45 4.45 4.53
CA ILE A 173 -9.38 4.11 3.58
C ILE A 173 -8.30 5.20 3.58
N ASP A 174 -7.23 5.01 2.79
CA ASP A 174 -6.07 5.93 2.70
C ASP A 174 -6.39 7.34 2.17
N VAL A 175 -7.66 7.67 1.96
CA VAL A 175 -8.11 9.01 1.57
C VAL A 175 -8.93 9.59 2.72
N GLU A 176 -8.47 10.72 3.25
CA GLU A 176 -9.10 11.35 4.40
C GLU A 176 -10.60 11.63 4.17
N GLY A 177 -11.42 11.27 5.16
CA GLY A 177 -12.86 11.47 5.13
C GLY A 177 -13.63 10.49 4.25
N MET A 178 -12.94 9.56 3.57
CA MET A 178 -13.55 8.56 2.71
C MET A 178 -13.40 7.16 3.27
N GLY A 179 -14.39 6.31 2.97
CA GLY A 179 -14.39 4.91 3.34
C GLY A 179 -14.57 3.98 2.13
N GLY A 180 -14.29 2.71 2.37
CA GLY A 180 -14.59 1.61 1.47
C GLY A 180 -15.45 0.57 2.18
N CYS A 181 -16.34 -0.07 1.42
CA CYS A 181 -17.17 -1.17 1.92
C CYS A 181 -16.37 -2.47 1.98
N LEU A 182 -16.08 -2.95 3.20
CA LEU A 182 -15.24 -4.13 3.50
C LEU A 182 -15.96 -5.21 4.31
#